data_AF-A0A1D3CUL3-F1
#
_entry.id   AF-A0A1D3CUL3-F1
#
_cell.length_a   1.000
_cell.length_b   1.000
_cell.length_c   1.000
_cell.angle_alpha   90.00
_cell.angle_beta   90.00
_cell.angle_gamma   90.00
#
_symmetry.space_group_name_H-M   'P 1'
#
loop_
_entity.id
_entity.type
_entity.pdbx_description
1 polymer ?
#
loop_
_entity_poly.entity_id
_entity_poly.type
_entity_poly.pdbx_seq_one_letter_code
_entity_poly.pdbx_strand_id
1 'polypeptide(L)'
;MGRAARFWAAAIARRCTSGKEVFPKPEWAKLCETRIFPVLNQLRPCLPLYVEILKAMKQDDFKPRGLIVNLEAQAKLGEFYLCCAYTLKPRDVEAAEGNGNKLLQLAHQTAEQEVEPWIATVREFVDDYDASLAAKLEEAAKFKASDEATFWNLSFLAAAPEQFSQFLEEAERRQAAEGKDFLAADVPEGLEPLADAVYVERLSPVLSAQLRISRLSSAALHEPS
;
A
#
# COMPACT_ATOMS: atom_id res chain seq x y z
N MET A 1 2.97 -29.47 -7.47
CA MET A 1 4.06 -28.85 -6.68
C MET A 1 4.36 -29.73 -5.49
N GLY A 2 5.57 -30.30 -5.43
CA GLY A 2 6.01 -31.21 -4.36
C GLY A 2 6.22 -30.50 -3.03
N ARG A 3 6.28 -31.26 -1.93
CA ARG A 3 6.59 -30.75 -0.58
C ARG A 3 7.87 -29.91 -0.56
N ALA A 4 8.87 -30.28 -1.35
CA ALA A 4 10.15 -29.57 -1.47
C ALA A 4 9.98 -28.08 -1.80
N ALA A 5 9.20 -27.73 -2.84
CA ALA A 5 9.00 -26.34 -3.29
C ALA A 5 8.50 -25.38 -2.20
N ARG A 6 7.67 -25.89 -1.27
CA ARG A 6 7.14 -25.08 -0.15
C ARG A 6 8.20 -24.83 0.92
N PHE A 7 9.06 -25.82 1.18
CA PHE A 7 10.14 -25.69 2.16
C PHE A 7 11.24 -24.76 1.69
N TRP A 8 11.50 -24.73 0.38
CA TRP A 8 12.42 -23.78 -0.27
C TRP A 8 12.03 -22.32 -0.01
N ALA A 9 10.77 -21.96 -0.25
CA ALA A 9 10.26 -20.61 -0.04
C ALA A 9 10.43 -20.15 1.43
N ALA A 10 10.20 -21.04 2.39
CA ALA A 10 10.38 -20.76 3.82
C ALA A 10 11.86 -20.61 4.19
N ALA A 11 12.72 -21.48 3.65
CA ALA A 11 14.16 -21.49 3.90
C ALA A 11 14.83 -20.18 3.45
N ILE A 12 14.49 -19.73 2.24
CA ILE A 12 14.95 -18.48 1.66
C ILE A 12 14.55 -17.31 2.56
N ALA A 13 13.26 -17.22 2.90
CA ALA A 13 12.78 -16.13 3.70
C ALA A 13 13.40 -16.09 5.09
N ARG A 14 13.57 -17.26 5.75
CA ARG A 14 14.28 -17.35 7.04
C ARG A 14 15.73 -16.92 6.91
N ARG A 15 16.43 -17.25 5.82
CA ARG A 15 17.82 -16.82 5.58
C ARG A 15 17.91 -15.31 5.34
N CYS A 16 17.05 -14.74 4.50
CA CYS A 16 16.96 -13.30 4.27
C CYS A 16 16.58 -12.55 5.57
N THR A 17 15.73 -13.13 6.43
CA THR A 17 15.27 -12.52 7.69
C THR A 17 16.10 -12.89 8.94
N SER A 18 17.13 -13.75 8.83
CA SER A 18 17.93 -14.28 9.94
C SER A 18 18.83 -13.27 10.68
N GLY A 19 18.60 -11.97 10.50
CA GLY A 19 19.03 -10.96 11.48
C GLY A 19 20.40 -10.34 11.28
N LYS A 20 21.03 -10.43 10.09
CA LYS A 20 22.25 -9.66 9.79
C LYS A 20 22.00 -8.31 9.12
N GLU A 21 20.85 -8.13 8.47
CA GLU A 21 20.44 -6.83 7.97
C GLU A 21 19.01 -6.56 8.45
N VAL A 22 18.87 -5.54 9.31
CA VAL A 22 17.60 -4.84 9.44
C VAL A 22 17.35 -4.25 8.07
N PHE A 23 16.53 -4.91 7.25
CA PHE A 23 16.20 -4.38 5.94
C PHE A 23 15.79 -2.92 6.12
N PRO A 24 16.48 -1.98 5.46
CA PRO A 24 16.16 -0.57 5.62
C PRO A 24 14.69 -0.41 5.24
N LYS A 25 13.96 0.29 6.11
CA LYS A 25 12.54 0.51 5.92
C LYS A 25 12.30 0.99 4.48
N PRO A 26 11.48 0.30 3.69
CA PRO A 26 11.39 0.61 2.27
C PRO A 26 10.89 2.05 2.05
N GLU A 27 11.35 2.70 0.99
CA GLU A 27 11.13 4.14 0.76
C GLU A 27 9.64 4.54 0.76
N TRP A 28 8.77 3.66 0.26
CA TRP A 28 7.33 3.85 0.32
C TRP A 28 6.80 3.92 1.77
N ALA A 29 7.36 3.14 2.69
CA ALA A 29 6.91 3.10 4.08
C ALA A 29 7.34 4.37 4.80
N LYS A 30 8.53 4.87 4.47
CA LYS A 30 8.98 6.20 4.90
C LYS A 30 8.06 7.27 4.34
N LEU A 31 7.71 7.23 3.05
CA LEU A 31 6.78 8.18 2.44
C LEU A 31 5.40 8.15 3.12
N CYS A 32 4.87 6.96 3.41
CA CYS A 32 3.61 6.81 4.13
C CYS A 32 3.68 7.46 5.51
N GLU A 33 4.69 7.15 6.30
CA GLU A 33 4.81 7.65 7.68
C GLU A 33 5.13 9.14 7.76
N THR A 34 5.89 9.66 6.80
CA THR A 34 6.38 11.05 6.84
C THR A 34 5.46 12.02 6.10
N ARG A 35 4.74 11.58 5.06
CA ARG A 35 3.98 12.48 4.18
C ARG A 35 2.50 12.11 4.05
N ILE A 36 2.16 10.82 3.92
CA ILE A 36 0.77 10.43 3.63
C ILE A 36 -0.08 10.31 4.91
N PHE A 37 0.34 9.47 5.85
CA PHE A 37 -0.43 9.16 7.08
C PHE A 37 -0.61 10.35 8.02
N PRO A 38 0.37 11.25 8.25
CA PRO A 38 0.16 12.39 9.13
C PRO A 38 -1.00 13.28 8.68
N VAL A 39 -1.10 13.54 7.37
CA VAL A 39 -2.19 14.35 6.80
C VAL A 39 -3.48 13.53 6.70
N LEU A 40 -3.40 12.26 6.32
CA LEU A 40 -4.57 11.37 6.27
C LEU A 40 -5.27 11.27 7.63
N ASN A 41 -4.51 11.11 8.71
CA ASN A 41 -5.06 10.99 10.06
C ASN A 41 -5.77 12.28 10.49
N GLN A 42 -5.27 13.44 10.08
CA GLN A 42 -5.92 14.72 10.30
C GLN A 42 -7.18 14.85 9.44
N LEU A 43 -7.12 14.53 8.15
CA LEU A 43 -8.24 14.67 7.23
C LEU A 43 -9.30 13.57 7.35
N ARG A 44 -9.04 12.49 8.10
CA ARG A 44 -9.94 11.34 8.27
C ARG A 44 -11.39 11.72 8.58
N PRO A 45 -11.68 12.69 9.48
CA PRO A 45 -13.05 13.11 9.76
C PRO A 45 -13.75 13.79 8.58
N CYS A 46 -12.97 14.37 7.64
CA CYS A 46 -13.48 15.08 6.46
C CYS A 46 -13.79 14.13 5.29
N LEU A 47 -13.14 12.95 5.23
CA LEU A 47 -13.24 12.02 4.10
C LEU A 47 -14.67 11.52 3.77
N PRO A 48 -15.60 11.35 4.74
CA PRO A 48 -16.98 11.02 4.42
C PRO A 48 -17.64 12.05 3.49
N LEU A 49 -17.34 13.35 3.63
CA LEU A 49 -17.84 14.39 2.72
C LEU A 49 -17.27 14.24 1.32
N TYR A 50 -16.02 13.79 1.20
CA TYR A 50 -15.39 13.52 -0.08
C TYR A 50 -16.09 12.37 -0.82
N VAL A 51 -16.53 11.32 -0.11
CA VAL A 51 -17.33 10.24 -0.69
C VAL A 51 -18.67 10.75 -1.23
N GLU A 52 -19.31 11.68 -0.51
CA GLU A 52 -20.56 12.30 -0.95
C GLU A 52 -20.40 13.18 -2.20
N ILE A 53 -19.22 13.78 -2.40
CA ILE A 53 -18.86 14.46 -3.67
C ILE A 53 -18.77 13.44 -4.79
N LEU A 54 -18.03 12.34 -4.59
CA LEU A 54 -17.86 11.30 -5.61
C LEU A 54 -19.20 10.68 -6.04
N LYS A 55 -20.17 10.54 -5.12
CA LYS A 55 -21.52 10.09 -5.44
C LYS A 55 -22.35 11.11 -6.23
N ALA A 56 -22.12 12.40 -5.99
CA ALA A 56 -22.81 13.49 -6.67
C ALA A 56 -22.22 13.79 -8.06
N MET A 57 -21.00 13.33 -8.34
CA MET A 57 -20.34 13.45 -9.63
C MET A 57 -20.78 12.32 -10.58
N LYS A 58 -21.24 12.67 -11.79
CA LYS A 58 -21.43 11.72 -12.89
C LYS A 58 -20.14 11.57 -13.69
N GLN A 59 -20.00 10.45 -14.40
CA GLN A 59 -18.81 10.17 -15.23
C GLN A 59 -18.58 11.25 -16.31
N ASP A 60 -19.66 11.86 -16.81
CA ASP A 60 -19.64 12.96 -17.79
C ASP A 60 -19.26 14.33 -17.18
N ASP A 61 -19.24 14.46 -15.84
CA ASP A 61 -18.90 15.72 -15.16
C ASP A 61 -17.39 15.95 -15.06
N PHE A 62 -16.56 14.94 -15.37
CA PHE A 62 -15.11 15.05 -15.39
C PHE A 62 -14.63 15.63 -16.73
N LYS A 63 -14.39 16.95 -16.79
CA LYS A 63 -13.65 17.54 -17.92
C LYS A 63 -12.14 17.26 -17.82
N PRO A 64 -11.39 17.29 -18.94
CA PRO A 64 -9.94 16.99 -18.99
C PRO A 64 -9.02 17.88 -18.13
N ARG A 65 -9.57 18.81 -17.33
CA ARG A 65 -8.84 19.77 -16.49
C ARG A 65 -9.48 20.00 -15.12
N GLY A 66 -10.20 19.01 -14.57
CA GLY A 66 -10.66 19.06 -13.17
C GLY A 66 -11.75 20.08 -12.85
N LEU A 67 -12.41 20.68 -13.85
CA LEU A 67 -13.55 21.58 -13.66
C LEU A 67 -14.82 20.76 -13.44
N ILE A 68 -15.34 20.78 -12.20
CA ILE A 68 -16.67 20.25 -11.85
C ILE A 68 -17.73 21.16 -12.46
N VAL A 69 -18.60 20.62 -13.32
CA VAL A 69 -19.68 21.38 -13.99
C VAL A 69 -20.99 21.36 -13.18
N ASN A 70 -21.12 20.44 -12.22
CA ASN A 70 -22.28 20.32 -11.35
C ASN A 70 -22.15 21.26 -10.13
N LEU A 71 -23.05 22.25 -10.04
CA LEU A 71 -23.14 23.21 -8.93
C LEU A 71 -23.29 22.52 -7.55
N GLU A 72 -23.99 21.39 -7.50
CA GLU A 72 -24.17 20.62 -6.26
C GLU A 72 -22.84 20.00 -5.80
N ALA A 73 -22.10 19.39 -6.73
CA ALA A 73 -20.78 18.83 -6.44
C ALA A 73 -19.76 19.93 -6.11
N GLN A 74 -19.84 21.10 -6.75
CA GLN A 74 -19.00 22.26 -6.43
C GLN A 74 -19.28 22.80 -5.02
N ALA A 75 -20.55 22.86 -4.60
CA ALA A 75 -20.92 23.26 -3.25
C ALA A 75 -20.41 22.26 -2.21
N LYS A 76 -20.62 20.96 -2.42
CA LYS A 76 -20.10 19.90 -1.54
C LYS A 76 -18.56 19.90 -1.47
N LEU A 77 -17.89 20.22 -2.59
CA LEU A 77 -16.43 20.37 -2.61
C LEU A 77 -15.96 21.56 -1.77
N GLY A 78 -16.68 22.69 -1.82
CA GLY A 78 -16.43 23.82 -0.93
C GLY A 78 -16.61 23.46 0.55
N GLU A 79 -17.67 22.72 0.89
CA GLU A 79 -17.91 22.22 2.25
C GLU A 79 -16.79 21.27 2.73
N PHE A 80 -16.32 20.39 1.85
CA PHE A 80 -15.20 19.49 2.13
C PHE A 80 -13.92 20.28 2.46
N TYR A 81 -13.52 21.23 1.62
CA TYR A 81 -12.31 22.01 1.88
C TYR A 81 -12.42 22.90 3.12
N LEU A 82 -13.62 23.41 3.41
CA LEU A 82 -13.86 24.12 4.66
C LEU A 82 -13.68 23.18 5.86
N CYS A 83 -14.23 21.96 5.79
CA CYS A 83 -14.02 20.94 6.82
C CYS A 83 -12.53 20.58 7.00
N CYS A 84 -11.77 20.49 5.90
CA CYS A 84 -10.32 20.33 5.96
C CYS A 84 -9.64 21.52 6.66
N ALA A 85 -10.06 22.75 6.38
CA ALA A 85 -9.53 23.95 7.03
C ALA A 85 -9.79 23.94 8.55
N TYR A 86 -10.96 23.50 9.00
CA TYR A 86 -11.27 23.31 10.42
C TYR A 86 -10.31 22.34 11.11
N THR A 87 -9.78 21.36 10.37
CA THR A 87 -8.91 20.34 10.95
C THR A 87 -7.43 20.69 10.85
N LEU A 88 -7.00 21.28 9.74
CA LEU A 88 -5.59 21.64 9.48
C LEU A 88 -5.22 23.01 10.03
N LYS A 89 -6.15 23.97 10.01
CA LYS A 89 -5.92 25.39 10.35
C LYS A 89 -6.97 25.95 11.32
N PRO A 90 -7.22 25.29 12.48
CA PRO A 90 -8.29 25.69 13.39
C PRO A 90 -8.19 27.15 13.88
N ARG A 91 -6.96 27.66 14.09
CA ARG A 91 -6.74 29.04 14.53
C ARG A 91 -7.14 30.08 13.48
N ASP A 92 -6.91 29.78 12.20
CA ASP A 92 -7.25 30.69 11.10
C ASP A 92 -8.76 30.73 10.89
N VAL A 93 -9.44 29.59 11.14
CA VAL A 93 -10.90 29.50 11.14
C VAL A 93 -11.51 30.29 12.30
N GLU A 94 -10.94 30.19 13.50
CA GLU A 94 -11.35 31.00 14.65
C GLU A 94 -11.18 32.50 14.36
N ALA A 95 -10.05 32.91 13.77
CA ALA A 95 -9.76 34.29 13.38
C ALA A 95 -10.68 34.83 12.26
N ALA A 96 -11.36 33.94 11.52
CA ALA A 96 -12.36 34.35 10.54
C ALA A 96 -13.66 34.83 11.21
N GLU A 97 -13.88 34.55 12.50
CA GLU A 97 -15.02 35.03 13.30
C GLU A 97 -16.40 34.79 12.64
N GLY A 98 -16.56 33.68 11.92
CA GLY A 98 -17.81 33.37 11.22
C GLY A 98 -18.06 34.19 9.94
N ASN A 99 -17.09 34.98 9.49
CA ASN A 99 -17.19 35.72 8.22
C ASN A 99 -17.14 34.74 7.04
N GLY A 100 -18.29 34.55 6.37
CA GLY A 100 -18.43 33.62 5.26
C GLY A 100 -17.42 33.83 4.12
N ASN A 101 -17.09 35.08 3.76
CA ASN A 101 -16.11 35.35 2.70
C ASN A 101 -14.69 34.96 3.11
N LYS A 102 -14.30 35.24 4.37
CA LYS A 102 -13.00 34.81 4.90
C LYS A 102 -12.90 33.29 4.99
N LEU A 103 -13.98 32.63 5.41
CA LEU A 103 -14.04 31.16 5.50
C LEU A 103 -13.95 30.51 4.11
N LEU A 104 -14.62 31.05 3.10
CA LEU A 104 -14.50 30.57 1.72
C LEU A 104 -13.09 30.78 1.16
N GLN A 105 -12.47 31.93 1.44
CA GLN A 105 -11.08 32.19 1.05
C GLN A 105 -10.11 31.21 1.73
N LEU A 106 -10.33 30.94 3.02
CA LEU A 106 -9.51 29.98 3.79
C LEU A 106 -9.70 28.55 3.29
N ALA A 107 -10.92 28.14 2.96
CA ALA A 107 -11.21 26.85 2.35
C ALA A 107 -10.47 26.69 1.01
N HIS A 108 -10.53 27.71 0.15
CA HIS A 108 -9.83 27.72 -1.13
C HIS A 108 -8.31 27.64 -0.96
N GLN A 109 -7.73 28.43 -0.05
CA GLN A 109 -6.29 28.36 0.25
C GLN A 109 -5.87 27.00 0.81
N THR A 110 -6.70 26.40 1.66
CA THR A 110 -6.45 25.06 2.22
C THR A 110 -6.49 23.99 1.13
N ALA A 111 -7.42 24.11 0.19
CA ALA A 111 -7.50 23.24 -0.98
C ALA A 111 -6.19 23.30 -1.79
N GLU A 112 -5.78 24.49 -2.23
CA GLU A 112 -4.64 24.66 -3.13
C GLU A 112 -3.29 24.34 -2.48
N GLN A 113 -3.12 24.69 -1.20
CA GLN A 113 -1.80 24.63 -0.54
C GLN A 113 -1.54 23.30 0.16
N GLU A 114 -2.58 22.61 0.64
CA GLU A 114 -2.41 21.44 1.49
C GLU A 114 -3.13 20.20 0.94
N VAL A 115 -4.44 20.33 0.66
CA VAL A 115 -5.27 19.17 0.35
C VAL A 115 -5.02 18.64 -1.06
N GLU A 116 -5.06 19.47 -2.10
CA GLU A 116 -4.84 19.03 -3.49
C GLU A 116 -3.40 18.53 -3.74
N PRO A 117 -2.33 19.18 -3.24
CA PRO A 117 -0.98 18.63 -3.35
C PRO A 117 -0.83 17.28 -2.63
N TRP A 118 -1.50 17.11 -1.48
CA TRP A 118 -1.53 15.82 -0.78
C TRP A 118 -2.31 14.77 -1.58
N ILE A 119 -3.48 15.09 -2.13
CA ILE A 119 -4.25 14.19 -3.00
C ILE A 119 -3.41 13.78 -4.22
N ALA A 120 -2.69 14.70 -4.85
CA ALA A 120 -1.79 14.39 -5.97
C ALA A 120 -0.69 13.41 -5.55
N THR A 121 -0.06 13.65 -4.40
CA THR A 121 0.96 12.73 -3.84
C THR A 121 0.37 11.34 -3.58
N VAL A 122 -0.85 11.26 -3.04
CA VAL A 122 -1.53 9.98 -2.81
C VAL A 122 -1.88 9.29 -4.13
N ARG A 123 -2.32 10.03 -5.15
CA ARG A 123 -2.62 9.49 -6.48
C ARG A 123 -1.39 8.90 -7.15
N GLU A 124 -0.28 9.63 -7.16
CA GLU A 124 1.00 9.13 -7.68
C GLU A 124 1.47 7.89 -6.90
N PHE A 125 1.27 7.88 -5.58
CA PHE A 125 1.63 6.76 -4.72
C PHE A 125 0.84 5.47 -5.01
N VAL A 126 -0.40 5.57 -5.49
CA VAL A 126 -1.26 4.42 -5.80
C VAL A 126 -1.38 4.13 -7.30
N ASP A 127 -0.67 4.87 -8.15
CA ASP A 127 -0.78 4.74 -9.61
C ASP A 127 -0.31 3.37 -10.10
N ASP A 128 0.69 2.78 -9.44
CA ASP A 128 1.23 1.45 -9.72
C ASP A 128 0.52 0.33 -8.94
N TYR A 129 -0.62 0.62 -8.31
CA TYR A 129 -1.32 -0.33 -7.48
C TYR A 129 -1.93 -1.48 -8.29
N ASP A 130 -1.45 -2.70 -8.06
CA ASP A 130 -2.03 -3.93 -8.60
C ASP A 130 -2.96 -4.60 -7.57
N ALA A 131 -4.27 -4.44 -7.78
CA ALA A 131 -5.31 -5.04 -6.94
C ALA A 131 -5.31 -6.59 -6.97
N SER A 132 -4.94 -7.19 -8.10
CA SER A 132 -4.87 -8.65 -8.22
C SER A 132 -3.71 -9.20 -7.40
N LEU A 133 -2.55 -8.55 -7.49
CA LEU A 133 -1.37 -8.90 -6.70
C LEU A 133 -1.65 -8.74 -5.20
N ALA A 134 -2.24 -7.62 -4.78
CA ALA A 134 -2.57 -7.39 -3.38
C ALA A 134 -3.52 -8.44 -2.80
N ALA A 135 -4.58 -8.81 -3.52
CA ALA A 135 -5.51 -9.86 -3.10
C ALA A 135 -4.81 -11.22 -2.95
N LYS A 136 -3.97 -11.61 -3.92
CA LYS A 136 -3.21 -12.89 -3.86
C LYS A 136 -2.30 -12.95 -2.64
N LEU A 137 -1.64 -11.84 -2.33
CA LEU A 137 -0.78 -11.80 -1.17
C LEU A 137 -1.61 -11.82 0.11
N GLU A 138 -2.74 -11.11 0.19
CA GLU A 138 -3.62 -11.11 1.38
C GLU A 138 -4.11 -12.52 1.71
N GLU A 139 -4.46 -13.29 0.69
CA GLU A 139 -4.73 -14.72 0.83
C GLU A 139 -3.51 -15.49 1.36
N ALA A 140 -2.30 -15.20 0.87
CA ALA A 140 -1.08 -15.79 1.39
C ALA A 140 -0.87 -15.46 2.87
N ALA A 141 -1.11 -14.21 3.29
CA ALA A 141 -0.87 -13.73 4.66
C ALA A 141 -1.64 -14.51 5.74
N LYS A 142 -2.78 -15.12 5.38
CA LYS A 142 -3.55 -16.00 6.29
C LYS A 142 -2.72 -17.19 6.82
N PHE A 143 -1.71 -17.62 6.07
CA PHE A 143 -0.85 -18.74 6.43
C PHE A 143 0.37 -18.32 7.26
N LYS A 144 0.65 -17.02 7.42
CA LYS A 144 1.90 -16.54 8.04
C LYS A 144 2.15 -17.10 9.44
N ALA A 145 1.10 -17.25 10.25
CA ALA A 145 1.20 -17.73 11.62
C ALA A 145 1.10 -19.26 11.75
N SER A 146 0.49 -19.94 10.78
CA SER A 146 0.12 -21.36 10.88
C SER A 146 0.93 -22.28 9.96
N ASP A 147 1.31 -21.80 8.79
CA ASP A 147 2.10 -22.52 7.79
C ASP A 147 2.96 -21.52 7.00
N GLU A 148 4.09 -21.18 7.60
CA GLU A 148 5.06 -20.21 7.07
C GLU A 148 5.56 -20.62 5.67
N ALA A 149 5.71 -21.92 5.40
CA ALA A 149 6.14 -22.43 4.11
C ALA A 149 5.11 -22.15 3.01
N THR A 150 3.83 -22.36 3.32
CA THR A 150 2.74 -22.01 2.41
C THR A 150 2.61 -20.50 2.23
N PHE A 151 2.76 -19.70 3.28
CA PHE A 151 2.78 -18.23 3.19
C PHE A 151 3.82 -17.75 2.18
N TRP A 152 5.08 -18.18 2.33
CA TRP A 152 6.15 -17.75 1.45
C TRP A 152 5.94 -18.26 0.03
N ASN A 153 5.61 -19.53 -0.16
CA ASN A 153 5.40 -20.09 -1.50
C ASN A 153 4.30 -19.35 -2.28
N LEU A 154 3.17 -19.05 -1.64
CA LEU A 154 2.10 -18.27 -2.27
C LEU A 154 2.53 -16.83 -2.57
N SER A 155 3.34 -16.23 -1.68
CA SER A 155 3.87 -14.88 -1.88
C SER A 155 4.81 -14.81 -3.09
N PHE A 156 5.74 -15.78 -3.22
CA PHE A 156 6.64 -15.86 -4.38
C PHE A 156 5.89 -16.11 -5.69
N LEU A 157 4.90 -17.01 -5.69
CA LEU A 157 4.07 -17.27 -6.87
C LEU A 157 3.25 -16.05 -7.30
N ALA A 158 2.84 -15.21 -6.36
CA ALA A 158 2.08 -14.01 -6.65
C ALA A 158 2.97 -12.90 -7.21
N ALA A 159 4.11 -12.62 -6.56
CA ALA A 159 4.94 -11.46 -6.86
C ALA A 159 5.97 -11.69 -7.99
N ALA A 160 6.41 -12.92 -8.19
CA ALA A 160 7.48 -13.27 -9.14
C ALA A 160 7.33 -14.69 -9.70
N PRO A 161 6.22 -15.02 -10.39
CA PRO A 161 5.91 -16.38 -10.80
C PRO A 161 6.98 -17.00 -11.71
N GLU A 162 7.55 -16.23 -12.64
CA GLU A 162 8.55 -16.72 -13.60
C GLU A 162 9.89 -16.98 -12.92
N GLN A 163 10.40 -16.01 -12.16
CA GLN A 163 11.67 -16.14 -11.44
C GLN A 163 11.58 -17.24 -10.37
N PHE A 164 10.44 -17.36 -9.70
CA PHE A 164 10.21 -18.43 -8.74
C PHE A 164 10.11 -19.81 -9.40
N SER A 165 9.50 -19.91 -10.59
CA SER A 165 9.45 -21.18 -11.34
C SER A 165 10.85 -21.62 -11.77
N GLN A 166 11.65 -20.70 -12.31
CA GLN A 166 13.06 -20.97 -12.66
C GLN A 166 13.88 -21.41 -11.45
N PHE A 167 13.67 -20.75 -10.30
CA PHE A 167 14.30 -21.13 -9.05
C PHE A 167 13.93 -22.56 -8.63
N LEU A 168 12.64 -22.92 -8.70
CA LEU A 168 12.17 -24.25 -8.37
C LEU A 168 12.74 -25.32 -9.30
N GLU A 169 12.76 -25.07 -10.60
CA GLU A 169 13.35 -25.98 -11.60
C GLU A 169 14.84 -26.24 -11.31
N GLU A 170 15.60 -25.19 -10.99
CA GLU A 170 17.02 -25.32 -10.65
C GLU A 170 17.24 -26.09 -9.34
N ALA A 171 16.41 -25.82 -8.32
CA ALA A 171 16.45 -26.54 -7.05
C ALA A 171 16.14 -28.03 -7.24
N GLU A 172 15.11 -28.36 -8.02
CA GLU A 172 14.74 -29.75 -8.36
C GLU A 172 15.85 -30.46 -9.15
N ARG A 173 16.48 -29.77 -10.11
CA ARG A 173 17.62 -30.30 -10.88
C ARG A 173 18.79 -30.68 -9.99
N ARG A 174 19.14 -29.83 -9.01
CA ARG A 174 20.22 -30.12 -8.06
C ARG A 174 19.84 -31.22 -7.07
N GLN A 175 18.60 -31.25 -6.62
CA GLN A 175 18.08 -32.33 -5.79
C GLN A 175 18.24 -33.70 -6.46
N ALA A 176 17.89 -33.79 -7.74
CA ALA A 176 18.06 -34.99 -8.53
C ALA A 176 19.54 -35.37 -8.74
N ALA A 177 20.43 -34.39 -8.88
CA ALA A 177 21.86 -34.62 -9.07
C ALA A 177 22.58 -35.08 -7.78
N GLU A 178 22.19 -34.54 -6.63
CA GLU A 178 22.87 -34.81 -5.34
C GLU A 178 22.21 -35.92 -4.51
N GLY A 179 21.01 -36.38 -4.92
CA GLY A 179 20.31 -37.52 -4.29
C GLY A 179 19.88 -37.28 -2.84
N LYS A 180 19.82 -36.03 -2.39
CA LYS A 180 19.42 -35.64 -1.03
C LYS A 180 18.04 -35.00 -1.03
N ASP A 181 17.22 -35.32 -0.03
CA ASP A 181 15.99 -34.58 0.22
C ASP A 181 16.36 -33.34 1.05
N PHE A 182 16.47 -32.18 0.39
CA PHE A 182 16.87 -30.94 1.06
C PHE A 182 15.75 -30.47 1.98
N LEU A 183 16.06 -30.30 3.27
CA LEU A 183 15.15 -29.73 4.25
C LEU A 183 15.23 -28.19 4.22
N ALA A 184 14.27 -27.53 4.86
CA ALA A 184 14.15 -26.07 4.94
C ALA A 184 15.36 -25.32 5.55
N ALA A 185 16.39 -26.02 6.02
CA ALA A 185 17.63 -25.43 6.54
C ALA A 185 18.79 -25.48 5.53
N ASP A 186 18.65 -26.25 4.44
CA ASP A 186 19.77 -26.65 3.58
C ASP A 186 19.59 -26.06 2.18
N VAL A 187 19.54 -24.72 2.05
CA VAL A 187 19.55 -24.12 0.72
C VAL A 187 20.93 -24.33 0.06
N PRO A 188 21.06 -25.01 -1.09
CA PRO A 188 22.33 -25.27 -1.73
C PRO A 188 23.07 -23.99 -1.98
N GLU A 189 24.35 -24.03 -1.66
CA GLU A 189 25.29 -22.99 -2.03
C GLU A 189 25.24 -22.75 -3.55
N GLY A 190 25.03 -21.50 -3.94
CA GLY A 190 24.88 -21.02 -5.32
C GLY A 190 23.44 -20.73 -5.76
N LEU A 191 22.41 -21.12 -5.00
CA LEU A 191 21.01 -20.73 -5.27
C LEU A 191 20.59 -19.46 -4.53
N GLU A 192 21.38 -19.01 -3.56
CA GLU A 192 21.12 -17.82 -2.76
C GLU A 192 21.04 -16.54 -3.57
N PRO A 193 21.94 -16.26 -4.54
CA PRO A 193 21.86 -15.00 -5.29
C PRO A 193 20.56 -14.86 -6.07
N LEU A 194 20.01 -15.98 -6.59
CA LEU A 194 18.73 -15.98 -7.29
C LEU A 194 17.59 -15.75 -6.29
N ALA A 195 17.62 -16.46 -5.16
CA ALA A 195 16.62 -16.31 -4.09
C ALA A 195 16.59 -14.89 -3.49
N ASP A 196 17.76 -14.31 -3.24
CA ASP A 196 17.93 -12.94 -2.76
C ASP A 196 17.47 -11.93 -3.81
N ALA A 197 17.76 -12.13 -5.10
CA ALA A 197 17.24 -11.28 -6.16
C ALA A 197 15.71 -11.31 -6.22
N VAL A 198 15.07 -12.49 -6.16
CA VAL A 198 13.61 -12.58 -6.12
C VAL A 198 13.05 -11.90 -4.86
N TYR A 199 13.68 -12.07 -3.71
CA TYR A 199 13.25 -11.43 -2.46
C TYR A 199 13.39 -9.90 -2.54
N VAL A 200 14.57 -9.39 -2.87
CA VAL A 200 14.89 -7.95 -2.85
C VAL A 200 14.17 -7.19 -3.95
N GLU A 201 14.15 -7.71 -5.18
CA GLU A 201 13.59 -7.00 -6.32
C GLU A 201 12.06 -7.07 -6.37
N ARG A 202 11.46 -8.16 -5.90
CA ARG A 202 10.04 -8.45 -6.14
C ARG A 202 9.19 -8.56 -4.89
N LEU A 203 9.69 -9.18 -3.81
CA LEU A 203 8.86 -9.45 -2.63
C LEU A 203 9.01 -8.41 -1.51
N SER A 204 10.21 -7.93 -1.24
CA SER A 204 10.46 -6.89 -0.25
C SER A 204 9.65 -5.62 -0.54
N PRO A 205 9.51 -5.13 -1.79
CA PRO A 205 8.62 -4.02 -2.09
C PRO A 205 7.12 -4.36 -1.94
N VAL A 206 6.74 -5.62 -2.21
CA VAL A 206 5.36 -6.08 -2.41
C VAL A 206 4.69 -6.63 -1.13
N LEU A 207 5.37 -7.41 -0.30
CA LEU A 207 4.93 -7.77 1.06
C LEU A 207 4.81 -6.54 1.96
N SER A 208 5.68 -5.58 1.68
CA SER A 208 5.66 -4.25 2.25
C SER A 208 4.48 -3.44 1.68
N ALA A 209 4.18 -3.55 0.38
CA ALA A 209 2.96 -3.00 -0.21
C ALA A 209 1.67 -3.62 0.33
N GLN A 210 1.70 -4.86 0.80
CA GLN A 210 0.57 -5.54 1.41
C GLN A 210 0.17 -4.95 2.78
N LEU A 211 1.13 -4.35 3.49
CA LEU A 211 0.86 -3.46 4.62
C LEU A 211 0.28 -2.10 4.17
N ARG A 212 0.42 -1.70 2.89
CA ARG A 212 -0.14 -0.45 2.36
C ARG A 212 -1.67 -0.44 2.40
N ILE A 213 -2.37 -1.57 2.22
CA ILE A 213 -3.84 -1.55 2.05
C ILE A 213 -4.60 -2.11 3.23
N SER A 214 -4.10 -3.17 3.86
CA SER A 214 -4.72 -3.71 5.08
C SER A 214 -4.80 -2.66 6.21
N ARG A 215 -3.82 -1.75 6.30
CA ARG A 215 -3.86 -0.61 7.24
C ARG A 215 -4.69 0.58 6.75
N LEU A 216 -4.73 0.87 5.46
CA LEU A 216 -5.57 1.96 4.91
C LEU A 216 -7.06 1.61 4.99
N SER A 217 -7.45 0.37 4.64
CA SER A 217 -8.84 -0.10 4.72
C SER A 217 -9.31 -0.29 6.16
N SER A 218 -8.47 -0.79 7.07
CA SER A 218 -8.84 -0.92 8.49
C SER A 218 -8.90 0.44 9.22
N ALA A 219 -8.05 1.41 8.88
CA ALA A 219 -8.09 2.75 9.46
C ALA A 219 -9.22 3.64 8.91
N ALA A 220 -9.67 3.39 7.67
CA ALA A 220 -10.78 4.11 7.04
C ALA A 220 -12.17 3.51 7.35
N LEU A 221 -12.26 2.25 7.77
CA LEU A 221 -13.53 1.54 8.00
C LEU A 221 -13.82 1.17 9.47
N HIS A 222 -12.92 1.49 10.41
CA HIS A 222 -13.27 1.43 11.84
C HIS A 222 -13.81 2.78 12.32
N GLU A 223 -15.14 2.89 12.29
CA GLU A 223 -15.92 3.76 13.15
C GLU A 223 -15.50 3.52 14.62
N PRO A 224 -15.15 4.56 15.39
CA PRO A 224 -15.16 4.43 16.83
C PRO A 224 -16.63 4.33 17.27
N SER A 225 -17.00 3.18 17.81
CA SER A 225 -18.20 3.01 18.63
C SER A 225 -18.17 3.91 19.86
#